data_AF-A0ABD2YL29-F1
#
_entry.id   AF-A0ABD2YL29-F1
#
_cell.length_a   1.000
_cell.length_b   1.000
_cell.length_c   1.000
_cell.angle_alpha   90.00
_cell.angle_beta   90.00
_cell.angle_gamma   90.00
#
_symmetry.space_group_name_H-M   'P 1'
#
loop_
_entity.id
_entity.type
_entity.pdbx_description
1 polymer ?
#
loop_
_entity_poly.entity_id
_entity_poly.type
_entity_poly.pdbx_seq_one_letter_code
_entity_poly.pdbx_strand_id
1 'polypeptide(L)'
;MSRCIYDRCQFNDHIEIRVMKEYGVLESWTKFIVSMPGNVDLFSPICQLGDEEVAFLEDDTKLVLYNLKEETSRDMVVPGMMNMYYCGIMTFSGSLVSPSFCRWDEET
;
A
#
# COMPACT_ATOMS: atom_id res chain seq x y z
N MET A 1 5.57 -1.20 15.61
CA MET A 1 5.45 -2.27 14.59
C MET A 1 4.98 -1.65 13.29
N SER A 2 5.90 -1.09 12.50
CA SER A 2 5.64 -0.75 11.09
C SER A 2 6.89 -1.16 10.31
N ARG A 3 6.75 -2.14 9.42
CA ARG A 3 7.87 -2.62 8.61
C ARG A 3 7.37 -3.11 7.27
N CYS A 4 7.10 -2.19 6.35
CA CYS A 4 7.07 -2.51 4.93
C CYS A 4 7.54 -1.30 4.11
N ILE A 5 8.71 -1.41 3.48
CA ILE A 5 8.99 -0.69 2.22
C ILE A 5 8.52 -1.66 1.13
N TYR A 6 7.65 -1.20 0.24
CA TYR A 6 7.20 -1.98 -0.90
C TYR A 6 7.90 -1.51 -2.17
N ASP A 7 8.35 -2.46 -2.99
CA ASP A 7 8.70 -2.22 -4.39
C ASP A 7 7.53 -2.69 -5.25
N ARG A 8 7.12 -1.86 -6.21
CA ARG A 8 6.00 -2.11 -7.11
C ARG A 8 6.55 -2.23 -8.52
N CYS A 9 6.37 -3.38 -9.14
CA CYS A 9 6.61 -3.56 -10.56
C CYS A 9 5.31 -4.00 -11.24
N GLN A 10 4.96 -3.33 -12.33
CA GLN A 10 3.76 -3.63 -13.12
C GLN A 10 4.17 -4.41 -14.38
N PHE A 11 3.43 -5.48 -14.68
CA PHE A 11 3.61 -6.21 -15.93
C PHE A 11 2.27 -6.81 -16.37
N ASN A 12 1.73 -6.32 -17.49
CA ASN A 12 0.38 -6.65 -17.98
C ASN A 12 -0.69 -6.39 -16.90
N ASP A 13 -1.57 -7.37 -16.65
CA ASP A 13 -2.67 -7.31 -15.68
C ASP A 13 -2.24 -7.75 -14.26
N HIS A 14 -0.93 -7.69 -13.97
CA HIS A 14 -0.37 -8.12 -12.69
C HIS A 14 0.43 -7.01 -12.00
N ILE A 15 0.32 -7.00 -10.68
CA ILE A 15 1.12 -6.16 -9.78
C ILE A 15 2.06 -7.08 -9.01
N GLU A 16 3.35 -6.90 -9.20
CA GLU A 16 4.36 -7.51 -8.34
C GLU A 16 4.61 -6.58 -7.14
N ILE A 17 4.41 -7.14 -5.94
CA ILE A 17 4.66 -6.46 -4.67
C ILE A 17 5.77 -7.20 -3.96
N ARG A 18 6.80 -6.46 -3.53
CA ARG A 18 7.86 -7.02 -2.69
C ARG A 18 7.84 -6.38 -1.32
N VAL A 19 7.69 -7.18 -0.28
CA VAL A 19 7.67 -6.70 1.12
C VAL A 19 8.95 -7.12 1.81
N MET A 20 9.68 -6.15 2.36
CA MET A 20 10.87 -6.39 3.17
C MET A 20 10.50 -6.66 4.63
N LYS A 21 10.81 -7.84 5.15
CA LYS A 21 10.58 -8.20 6.57
C LYS A 21 11.66 -7.65 7.50
N GLU A 22 12.90 -7.61 7.03
CA GLU A 22 14.05 -7.11 7.80
C GLU A 22 14.85 -6.09 7.00
N TYR A 23 15.11 -4.93 7.61
CA TYR A 23 15.77 -3.84 6.92
C TYR A 23 17.19 -4.20 6.49
N GLY A 24 17.48 -4.05 5.20
CA GLY A 24 18.82 -4.28 4.64
C GLY A 24 19.19 -5.75 4.40
N VAL A 25 18.28 -6.70 4.64
CA VAL A 25 18.52 -8.14 4.41
C VAL A 25 17.84 -8.56 3.10
N LEU A 26 18.63 -8.94 2.10
CA LEU A 26 18.14 -9.29 0.75
C LEU A 26 17.25 -10.54 0.77
N GLU A 27 17.53 -11.49 1.65
CA GLU A 27 16.78 -12.73 1.79
C GLU A 27 15.44 -12.54 2.50
N SER A 28 15.23 -11.37 3.12
CA SER A 28 13.99 -11.05 3.85
C SER A 28 12.86 -10.53 2.95
N TRP A 29 13.15 -10.30 1.67
CA TRP A 29 12.17 -9.82 0.70
C TRP A 29 11.22 -10.95 0.31
N THR A 30 9.94 -10.75 0.55
CA THR A 30 8.89 -11.66 0.12
C THR A 30 8.20 -11.09 -1.11
N LYS A 31 8.14 -11.86 -2.19
CA LYS A 31 7.50 -11.48 -3.46
C LYS A 31 6.07 -12.02 -3.49
N PHE A 32 5.14 -11.15 -3.87
CA PHE A 32 3.75 -11.47 -4.14
C PHE A 32 3.40 -11.01 -5.57
N ILE A 33 2.59 -11.79 -6.26
CA ILE A 33 2.02 -11.41 -7.56
C ILE A 33 0.52 -11.36 -7.36
N VAL A 34 -0.05 -10.19 -7.61
CA VAL A 34 -1.48 -9.95 -7.45
C VAL A 34 -2.08 -9.74 -8.84
N SER A 35 -3.10 -10.53 -9.15
CA SER A 35 -3.92 -10.39 -10.35
C SER A 35 -5.19 -9.64 -9.95
N MET A 36 -5.38 -8.43 -10.47
CA MET A 36 -6.58 -7.65 -10.22
C MET A 36 -7.38 -7.51 -11.51
N PRO A 37 -8.72 -7.67 -11.48
CA PRO A 37 -9.53 -7.40 -12.64
C PRO A 37 -9.53 -5.89 -12.93
N GLY A 38 -9.26 -5.51 -14.18
CA GLY A 38 -9.26 -4.11 -14.62
C GLY A 38 -7.86 -3.52 -14.76
N ASN A 39 -7.77 -2.18 -14.73
CA ASN A 39 -6.49 -1.50 -14.90
C ASN A 39 -5.69 -1.52 -13.57
N VAL A 40 -4.61 -2.29 -13.55
CA VAL A 40 -3.68 -2.40 -12.41
C VAL A 40 -3.03 -1.07 -12.02
N ASP A 41 -3.03 -0.08 -12.89
CA ASP A 41 -2.51 1.27 -12.60
C ASP A 41 -3.29 1.99 -11.51
N LEU A 42 -4.56 1.62 -11.32
CA LEU A 42 -5.43 2.21 -10.31
C LEU A 42 -5.14 1.66 -8.92
N PHE A 43 -4.36 0.59 -8.78
CA PHE A 43 -4.17 -0.09 -7.51
C PHE A 43 -2.79 0.21 -6.92
N SER A 44 -2.81 0.87 -5.76
CA SER A 44 -1.63 1.22 -5.01
C SER A 44 -1.54 0.46 -3.70
N PRO A 45 -0.58 -0.48 -3.49
CA PRO A 45 -0.42 -1.13 -2.20
C PRO A 45 -0.06 -0.10 -1.12
N ILE A 46 -0.70 -0.21 0.03
CA ILE A 46 -0.47 0.64 1.20
C ILE A 46 0.33 -0.13 2.25
N CYS A 47 -0.20 -1.29 2.68
CA CYS A 47 0.43 -2.08 3.72
C CYS A 47 -0.02 -3.55 3.68
N GLN A 48 0.82 -4.41 4.24
CA GLN A 48 0.46 -5.79 4.52
C GLN A 48 -0.26 -5.87 5.87
N LEU A 49 -1.42 -6.53 5.91
CA LEU A 49 -2.15 -6.84 7.14
C LEU A 49 -1.97 -8.33 7.46
N GLY A 50 -1.19 -8.61 8.51
CA GLY A 50 -0.81 -9.98 8.84
C GLY A 50 0.03 -10.62 7.73
N ASP A 51 -0.13 -11.92 7.52
CA ASP A 51 0.64 -12.67 6.51
C ASP A 51 -0.12 -12.87 5.19
N GLU A 52 -1.45 -12.77 5.21
CA GLU A 52 -2.32 -13.21 4.09
C GLU A 52 -3.07 -12.07 3.40
N GLU A 53 -3.07 -10.85 3.95
CA GLU A 53 -3.84 -9.73 3.40
C GLU A 53 -2.96 -8.53 3.05
N VAL A 54 -3.31 -7.84 1.97
CA VAL A 54 -2.67 -6.59 1.54
C VAL A 54 -3.76 -5.55 1.32
N ALA A 55 -3.59 -4.38 1.93
CA ALA A 55 -4.44 -3.22 1.67
C ALA A 55 -3.93 -2.47 0.43
N PHE A 56 -4.86 -2.20 -0.48
CA PHE A 56 -4.69 -1.38 -1.66
C PHE A 56 -5.55 -0.13 -1.59
N LEU A 57 -5.06 0.91 -2.23
CA LEU A 57 -5.81 2.08 -2.62
C LEU A 57 -6.17 1.95 -4.10
N GLU A 58 -7.46 1.81 -4.39
CA GLU A 58 -8.05 1.81 -5.72
C GLU A 58 -8.43 3.25 -6.09
N ASP A 59 -7.90 3.73 -7.22
CA ASP A 59 -8.16 5.04 -7.82
C ASP A 59 -8.03 6.22 -6.83
N ASP A 60 -7.03 6.17 -5.95
CA ASP A 60 -6.73 7.15 -4.89
C ASP A 60 -7.90 7.51 -3.94
N THR A 61 -8.99 6.74 -4.00
CA THR A 61 -10.28 7.08 -3.37
C THR A 61 -10.90 5.91 -2.64
N LYS A 62 -10.44 4.67 -2.82
CA LYS A 62 -11.09 3.52 -2.19
C LYS A 62 -10.10 2.54 -1.60
N LEU A 63 -10.33 2.13 -0.36
CA LEU A 63 -9.52 1.09 0.28
C LEU A 63 -10.09 -0.30 -0.02
N VAL A 64 -9.23 -1.18 -0.49
CA VAL A 64 -9.55 -2.57 -0.84
C VAL A 64 -8.58 -3.50 -0.12
N LEU A 65 -9.11 -4.54 0.53
CA LEU A 65 -8.29 -5.62 1.08
C LEU A 65 -8.24 -6.76 0.08
N TYR A 66 -7.03 -7.15 -0.30
CA TYR A 66 -6.78 -8.32 -1.13
C TYR A 66 -6.28 -9.48 -0.26
N ASN A 67 -6.93 -10.63 -0.38
CA ASN A 67 -6.49 -11.86 0.24
C ASN A 67 -5.57 -12.63 -0.72
N LEU A 68 -4.31 -12.81 -0.33
CA LEU A 68 -3.28 -13.46 -1.13
C LEU A 68 -3.51 -14.96 -1.33
N LYS A 69 -4.28 -15.61 -0.45
CA LYS A 69 -4.50 -17.05 -0.48
C LYS A 69 -5.73 -17.43 -1.31
N GLU A 70 -6.81 -16.68 -1.14
CA GLU A 70 -8.08 -16.88 -1.83
C GLU A 70 -8.13 -16.10 -3.16
N GLU A 71 -7.15 -15.23 -3.42
CA GLU A 71 -7.07 -14.36 -4.60
C GLU A 71 -8.33 -13.49 -4.80
N THR A 72 -8.95 -13.08 -3.70
CA THR A 72 -10.18 -12.29 -3.68
C THR A 72 -9.97 -10.93 -3.06
N SER A 73 -10.75 -9.94 -3.50
CA SER A 73 -10.78 -8.60 -2.92
C SER A 73 -12.11 -8.31 -2.22
N ARG A 74 -12.03 -7.48 -1.18
CA ARG A 74 -13.20 -6.93 -0.47
C ARG A 74 -12.98 -5.47 -0.13
N ASP A 75 -14.06 -4.71 -0.09
CA ASP A 75 -14.02 -3.31 0.30
C ASP A 75 -13.66 -3.19 1.79
N MET A 76 -12.70 -2.33 2.10
CA MET A 76 -12.29 -2.05 3.48
C MET A 76 -13.11 -0.88 4.02
N VAL A 77 -14.07 -1.18 4.89
CA VAL A 77 -14.86 -0.15 5.56
C VAL A 77 -14.17 0.25 6.85
N VAL A 78 -13.72 1.50 6.94
CA VAL A 78 -13.17 2.06 8.17
C VAL A 78 -14.22 2.97 8.83
N PRO A 79 -14.68 2.65 10.07
CA PRO A 79 -15.64 3.49 10.78
C PRO A 79 -15.14 4.93 10.90
N GLY A 80 -16.01 5.90 10.59
CA GLY A 80 -15.66 7.33 10.58
C GLY A 80 -15.08 7.85 9.26
N MET A 81 -14.72 6.96 8.32
CA MET A 81 -14.40 7.33 6.92
C MET A 81 -15.65 7.19 6.03
N MET A 82 -16.69 8.00 6.27
CA MET A 82 -17.84 8.04 5.34
C MET A 82 -17.55 9.01 4.19
N ASN A 83 -17.71 8.50 2.95
CA ASN A 83 -17.60 9.20 1.67
C ASN A 83 -16.18 9.66 1.26
N MET A 84 -15.43 8.73 0.65
CA MET A 84 -14.07 8.97 0.14
C MET A 84 -14.01 9.71 -1.20
N TYR A 85 -15.14 9.99 -1.87
CA TYR A 85 -15.16 10.73 -3.14
C TYR A 85 -14.54 12.13 -3.07
N TYR A 86 -14.39 12.69 -1.86
CA TYR A 86 -13.83 14.04 -1.63
C TYR A 86 -12.56 14.04 -0.77
N CYS A 87 -12.08 12.88 -0.32
CA CYS A 87 -10.93 12.77 0.57
C CYS A 87 -9.84 11.97 -0.14
N GLY A 88 -8.89 12.66 -0.76
CA GLY A 88 -7.73 12.02 -1.38
C GLY A 88 -6.93 11.28 -0.30
N ILE A 89 -6.67 9.99 -0.53
CA ILE A 89 -5.75 9.25 0.34
C ILE A 89 -4.33 9.51 -0.16
N MET A 90 -3.50 10.07 0.73
CA MET A 90 -2.08 10.19 0.48
C MET A 90 -1.32 9.09 1.22
N THR A 91 -0.45 8.39 0.50
CA THR A 91 0.53 7.50 1.11
C THR A 91 1.75 8.31 1.53
N PHE A 92 2.04 8.36 2.84
CA PHE A 92 3.28 8.96 3.32
C PHE A 92 4.39 7.92 3.28
N SER A 93 5.41 8.17 2.44
CA SER A 93 6.65 7.40 2.42
C SER A 93 7.75 8.20 3.12
N GLY A 94 8.01 7.87 4.38
CA GLY A 94 9.10 8.46 5.15
C GLY A 94 10.44 7.77 4.84
N SER A 95 11.52 8.54 4.74
CA SER A 95 12.87 8.00 4.75
C SER A 95 13.18 7.38 6.12
N LEU A 96 13.78 6.18 6.12
CA LEU A 96 14.33 5.56 7.34
C LEU A 96 15.59 6.28 7.84
N VAL A 97 16.19 7.13 6.99
CA VAL A 97 17.30 8.02 7.34
C VAL A 97 16.70 9.36 7.76
N SER A 98 16.22 9.41 9.00
CA SER A 98 15.52 10.54 9.66
C SER A 98 14.28 11.10 8.92
N PRO A 99 13.11 11.19 9.58
CA PRO A 99 12.01 11.95 9.01
C PRO A 99 12.40 13.44 9.00
N SER A 100 12.70 13.98 7.83
CA SER A 100 12.61 15.42 7.62
C SER A 100 11.12 15.78 7.67
N PHE A 101 10.65 16.13 8.87
CA PHE A 101 9.38 16.84 9.00
C PHE A 101 9.51 18.10 8.15
N CYS A 102 8.63 18.28 7.16
CA CYS A 102 8.41 19.58 6.57
C CYS A 102 7.89 20.47 7.71
N ARG A 103 8.80 21.24 8.32
CA ARG A 103 8.44 22.34 9.21
C ARG A 103 7.78 23.36 8.30
N TRP A 104 6.47 23.50 8.40
CA TRP A 104 5.83 24.72 7.97
C TRP A 104 6.27 25.78 8.97
N ASP A 105 7.41 26.40 8.73
CA ASP A 105 7.75 27.62 9.44
C ASP A 105 6.74 28.67 8.96
N GLU A 106 5.80 29.02 9.82
CA GLU A 106 5.00 30.23 9.67
C GLU A 106 5.98 31.41 9.72
N GLU A 107 6.33 31.96 8.55
CA GLU A 107 7.03 33.24 8.46
C GLU A 107 6.12 34.33 9.08
N THR A 108 6.56 34.86 10.22
CA THR A 108 6.04 36.07 10.87
C THR A 108 6.41 37.33 10.10
#